data_AF-A0A4W4DT37-F1
#
_entry.id   AF-A0A4W4DT37-F1
#
_cell.length_a   1.000
_cell.length_b   1.000
_cell.length_c   1.000
_cell.angle_alpha   90.00
_cell.angle_beta   90.00
_cell.angle_gamma   90.00
#
_symmetry.space_group_name_H-M   'P 1'
#
loop_
_entity.id
_entity.type
_entity.pdbx_description
1 polymer ?
#
loop_
_entity_poly.entity_id
_entity_poly.type
_entity_poly.pdbx_seq_one_letter_code
_entity_poly.pdbx_strand_id
1 'polypeptide(L)'
;METIRLLGTVLCVLSGAWLPSGQASRMKSPALPIQSEREPLPSKGVSGCSFGGRFYSLEDTWHPDLGDPFGVMHCVMCYCEPQRSRRGKVFGKVSCKNIKQDCPEPNCDEPVLLPGQCCKTCPKVSFHSFSFTSHKKTVT
;
A
#
# COMPACT_ATOMS: atom_id res chain seq x y z
N MET A 1 -4.42 30.50 65.98
CA MET A 1 -3.27 29.89 65.27
C MET A 1 -2.99 30.71 64.00
N GLU A 2 -2.71 32.01 64.16
CA GLU A 2 -2.53 32.98 63.06
C GLU A 2 -1.07 33.47 62.98
N THR A 3 -0.12 32.64 63.38
CA THR A 3 1.29 33.04 63.55
C THR A 3 2.25 32.33 62.60
N ILE A 4 1.77 31.54 61.63
CA ILE A 4 2.63 30.69 60.77
C ILE A 4 2.78 31.24 59.34
N ARG A 5 2.00 32.25 58.93
CA ARG A 5 1.99 32.76 57.54
C ARG A 5 3.02 33.86 57.26
N LEU A 6 3.67 34.42 58.27
CA LEU A 6 4.58 35.57 58.11
C LEU A 6 6.07 35.20 58.05
N LEU A 7 6.43 33.93 58.23
CA LEU A 7 7.84 33.48 58.16
C LEU A 7 8.26 32.97 56.77
N GLY A 8 7.30 32.71 55.87
CA GLY A 8 7.59 32.20 54.52
C GLY A 8 8.00 33.25 53.49
N THR A 9 7.73 34.53 53.74
CA THR A 9 7.96 35.61 52.76
C THR A 9 9.28 36.34 52.93
N VAL A 10 10.05 36.08 53.99
CA VAL A 10 11.31 36.79 54.28
C VAL A 10 12.55 36.06 53.72
N LEU A 11 12.46 34.79 53.32
CA LEU A 11 13.61 34.00 52.88
C LEU A 11 13.94 34.06 51.38
N CYS A 12 13.07 34.60 50.52
CA CYS A 12 13.37 34.66 49.08
C CYS A 12 14.21 35.87 48.64
N VAL A 13 14.52 36.82 49.53
CA VAL A 13 15.23 38.06 49.17
C VAL A 13 16.77 37.90 49.19
N LEU A 14 17.31 36.75 49.63
CA LEU A 14 18.76 36.52 49.73
C LEU A 14 19.38 35.63 48.63
N SER A 15 18.66 35.27 47.58
CA SER A 15 19.24 34.59 46.40
C SER A 15 19.42 35.57 45.23
N GLY A 16 20.09 36.69 45.51
CA GLY A 16 20.64 37.55 44.47
C GLY A 16 21.92 36.93 43.90
N ALA A 17 21.79 36.16 42.81
CA ALA A 17 22.89 35.85 41.90
C ALA A 17 22.35 35.25 40.59
N TRP A 18 21.74 36.07 39.74
CA TRP A 18 21.58 35.73 38.32
C TRP A 18 22.81 36.28 37.59
N LEU A 19 23.76 35.40 37.25
CA LEU A 19 24.81 35.72 36.29
C LEU A 19 24.20 35.78 34.88
N PRO A 20 24.44 36.83 34.09
CA PRO A 20 24.13 36.81 32.66
C PRO A 20 25.19 35.98 31.93
N SER A 21 24.93 34.69 31.77
CA SER A 21 25.75 33.80 30.94
C SER A 21 25.43 34.03 29.46
N GLY A 22 26.27 34.83 28.80
CA GLY A 22 26.72 34.69 27.41
C GLY A 22 25.66 34.46 26.32
N GLN A 23 25.42 35.49 25.50
CA GLN A 23 24.91 35.30 24.14
C GLN A 23 25.97 34.55 23.31
N ALA A 24 25.80 33.23 23.13
CA ALA A 24 26.50 32.50 22.09
C ALA A 24 25.76 32.74 20.76
N SER A 25 26.26 33.66 19.94
CA SER A 25 25.78 33.86 18.57
C SER A 25 26.05 32.59 17.76
N ARG A 26 24.99 31.79 17.54
CA ARG A 26 25.03 30.59 16.70
C ARG A 26 25.20 31.01 15.23
N MET A 27 26.43 30.96 14.72
CA MET A 27 26.73 31.13 13.30
C MET A 27 25.96 30.09 12.48
N LYS A 28 25.15 30.58 11.54
CA LYS A 28 24.38 29.77 10.58
C LYS A 28 25.32 29.35 9.45
N SER A 29 25.79 28.10 9.44
CA SER A 29 26.52 27.57 8.30
C SER A 29 25.63 27.57 7.03
N PRO A 30 26.15 28.01 5.88
CA PRO A 30 25.44 27.92 4.60
C PRO A 30 25.29 26.44 4.20
N ALA A 31 24.04 26.03 3.93
CA ALA A 31 23.74 24.68 3.48
C ALA A 31 24.21 24.48 2.04
N LEU A 32 24.96 23.40 1.80
CA LEU A 32 25.38 22.98 0.46
C LEU A 32 24.18 22.53 -0.39
N PRO A 33 24.17 22.82 -1.70
CA PRO A 33 23.05 22.50 -2.59
C PRO A 33 23.23 21.09 -3.18
N ILE A 34 23.17 20.06 -2.34
CA ILE A 34 23.07 18.68 -2.84
C ILE A 34 21.67 18.20 -2.48
N GLN A 35 20.71 18.45 -3.38
CA GLN A 35 19.42 17.78 -3.29
C GLN A 35 19.60 16.34 -3.77
N SER A 36 19.66 15.41 -2.81
CA SER A 36 19.45 13.99 -3.07
C SER A 36 18.15 13.84 -3.85
N GLU A 37 18.25 13.21 -5.02
CA GLU A 37 17.11 12.80 -5.83
C GLU A 37 16.07 12.15 -4.91
N ARG A 38 14.92 12.81 -4.80
CA ARG A 38 13.78 12.28 -4.05
C ARG A 38 13.21 11.16 -4.91
N GLU A 39 13.53 9.92 -4.53
CA GLU A 39 12.54 8.85 -4.54
C GLU A 39 11.16 9.47 -4.22
N PRO A 40 10.12 9.27 -5.05
CA PRO A 40 8.79 9.79 -4.79
C PRO A 40 8.21 9.06 -3.57
N LEU A 41 8.66 9.46 -2.39
CA LEU A 41 8.04 9.15 -1.12
C LEU A 41 6.58 9.59 -1.24
N PRO A 42 5.60 8.72 -0.93
CA PRO A 42 4.20 9.09 -0.98
C PRO A 42 4.02 10.36 -0.16
N SER A 43 3.68 11.43 -0.86
CA SER A 43 3.49 12.77 -0.32
C SER A 43 2.67 12.67 0.96
N LYS A 44 3.17 13.26 2.05
CA LYS A 44 2.46 13.35 3.34
C LYS A 44 0.99 13.71 3.08
N GLY A 45 0.07 12.75 3.16
CA GLY A 45 -1.36 13.00 2.95
C GLY A 45 -2.16 11.91 2.24
N VAL A 46 -1.55 11.00 1.48
CA VAL A 46 -2.33 9.96 0.76
C VAL A 46 -2.53 8.74 1.65
N SER A 47 -3.79 8.42 1.97
CA SER A 47 -4.16 7.19 2.69
C SER A 47 -4.33 6.05 1.69
N GLY A 48 -3.71 4.91 1.96
CA GLY A 48 -3.74 3.74 1.09
C GLY A 48 -2.87 2.61 1.66
N CYS A 49 -2.59 1.62 0.83
CA CYS A 49 -1.80 0.44 1.15
C CYS A 49 -0.50 0.43 0.34
N SER A 50 0.59 -0.02 0.97
CA SER A 50 1.84 -0.30 0.28
C SER A 50 2.11 -1.79 0.31
N PHE A 51 2.31 -2.40 -0.86
CA PHE A 51 2.57 -3.83 -0.99
C PHE A 51 3.48 -4.09 -2.20
N GLY A 52 4.56 -4.85 -2.02
CA GLY A 52 5.48 -5.22 -3.11
C GLY A 52 6.10 -4.02 -3.84
N GLY A 53 6.45 -2.96 -3.13
CA GLY A 53 7.00 -1.73 -3.71
C GLY A 53 5.99 -0.86 -4.48
N ARG A 54 4.71 -1.25 -4.50
CA ARG A 54 3.63 -0.51 -5.16
C ARG A 54 2.68 0.10 -4.12
N PHE A 55 2.12 1.24 -4.47
CA PHE A 55 1.07 1.90 -3.68
C PHE A 55 -0.30 1.62 -4.31
N TYR A 56 -1.26 1.30 -3.45
CA TYR A 56 -2.66 1.05 -3.78
C TYR A 56 -3.53 2.03 -2.99
N SER A 57 -4.52 2.61 -3.65
CA SER A 57 -5.52 3.47 -3.01
C SER A 57 -6.40 2.65 -2.07
N LEU A 58 -7.08 3.33 -1.16
CA LEU A 58 -8.13 2.67 -0.37
C LEU A 58 -9.16 2.06 -1.32
N GLU A 59 -9.64 0.87 -0.98
CA GLU A 59 -10.62 0.10 -1.75
C GLU A 59 -10.11 -0.50 -3.06
N ASP A 60 -8.83 -0.32 -3.39
CA ASP A 60 -8.21 -1.01 -4.52
C ASP A 60 -8.21 -2.53 -4.29
N THR A 61 -8.39 -3.26 -5.39
CA THR A 61 -8.34 -4.71 -5.44
C THR A 61 -7.34 -5.16 -6.49
N TRP A 62 -6.44 -6.10 -6.16
CA TRP A 62 -5.38 -6.54 -7.06
C TRP A 62 -4.94 -7.99 -6.84
N HIS A 63 -4.32 -8.57 -7.85
CA HIS A 63 -3.56 -9.82 -7.73
C HIS A 63 -2.10 -9.49 -7.39
N PRO A 64 -1.55 -10.00 -6.28
CA PRO A 64 -0.18 -9.67 -5.90
C PRO A 64 0.82 -10.33 -6.85
N ASP A 65 1.88 -9.60 -7.18
CA ASP A 65 3.06 -10.11 -7.87
C ASP A 65 4.13 -10.41 -6.83
N LEU A 66 4.55 -11.67 -6.74
CA LEU A 66 5.59 -12.11 -5.82
C LEU A 66 7.00 -12.03 -6.45
N GLY A 67 7.10 -11.59 -7.70
CA GLY A 67 8.34 -11.57 -8.47
C GLY A 67 8.80 -12.96 -8.90
N ASP A 68 9.93 -13.03 -9.60
CA ASP A 68 10.50 -14.30 -10.07
C ASP A 68 10.86 -15.24 -8.89
N PRO A 69 10.57 -16.56 -9.01
CA PRO A 69 10.00 -17.27 -10.15
C PRO A 69 8.45 -17.37 -10.15
N PHE A 70 7.77 -16.75 -9.18
CA PHE A 70 6.35 -16.99 -8.92
C PHE A 70 5.41 -16.09 -9.74
N GLY A 71 5.82 -14.84 -9.99
CA GLY A 71 5.03 -13.86 -10.72
C GLY A 71 3.69 -13.52 -10.04
N VAL A 72 2.67 -13.25 -10.85
CA VAL A 72 1.34 -12.83 -10.39
C VAL A 72 0.53 -14.02 -9.89
N MET A 73 0.06 -13.92 -8.64
CA MET A 73 -0.81 -14.92 -8.01
C MET A 73 -2.28 -14.67 -8.37
N HIS A 74 -2.71 -15.15 -9.54
CA HIS A 74 -4.07 -14.91 -10.06
C HIS A 74 -5.21 -15.41 -9.15
N CYS A 75 -4.96 -16.42 -8.30
CA CYS A 75 -5.96 -16.92 -7.35
C CYS A 75 -5.92 -16.26 -5.97
N VAL A 76 -5.03 -15.28 -5.75
CA VAL A 76 -5.03 -14.47 -4.53
C VAL A 76 -5.57 -13.10 -4.90
N MET A 77 -6.62 -12.67 -4.21
CA MET A 77 -7.17 -11.33 -4.35
C MET A 77 -6.86 -10.54 -3.09
N CYS A 78 -6.07 -9.48 -3.25
CA CYS A 78 -5.79 -8.51 -2.21
C CYS A 78 -6.72 -7.31 -2.34
N TYR A 79 -7.09 -6.74 -1.20
CA TYR A 79 -7.96 -5.59 -1.05
C TYR A 79 -7.35 -4.61 -0.05
N CYS A 80 -7.40 -3.32 -0.36
CA CYS A 80 -6.94 -2.27 0.56
C CYS A 80 -8.09 -1.80 1.44
N GLU A 81 -8.26 -2.44 2.59
CA GLU A 81 -9.34 -2.14 3.54
C GLU A 81 -9.13 -0.76 4.17
N PRO A 82 -10.11 0.16 4.08
CA PRO A 82 -10.06 1.41 4.84
C PRO A 82 -10.28 1.12 6.33
N GLN A 83 -9.34 1.56 7.16
CA GLN A 83 -9.37 1.40 8.61
C GLN A 83 -9.32 2.78 9.29
N ARG A 84 -10.17 2.98 10.31
CA ARG A 84 -10.14 4.20 11.13
C ARG A 84 -9.30 3.98 12.38
N SER A 85 -8.29 4.83 12.56
CA SER A 85 -7.52 4.87 13.80
C SER A 85 -8.33 5.51 14.94
N ARG A 86 -7.89 5.29 16.19
CA ARG A 86 -8.43 5.94 17.39
C ARG A 86 -8.45 7.47 17.30
N ARG A 87 -7.55 8.05 16.50
CA ARG A 87 -7.42 9.51 16.29
C ARG A 87 -8.27 10.02 15.11
N GLY A 88 -9.17 9.19 14.56
CA GLY A 88 -10.03 9.56 13.42
C GLY A 88 -9.35 9.54 12.05
N LYS A 89 -8.02 9.37 11.98
CA LYS A 89 -7.28 9.24 10.70
C LYS A 89 -7.63 7.91 10.02
N VAL A 90 -8.00 7.97 8.74
CA VAL A 90 -8.19 6.80 7.87
C VAL A 90 -6.82 6.34 7.34
N PHE A 91 -6.56 5.04 7.37
CA PHE A 91 -5.37 4.40 6.79
C PHE A 91 -5.78 3.10 6.08
N GLY A 92 -4.94 2.58 5.18
CA GLY A 92 -5.20 1.33 4.48
C GLY A 92 -4.58 0.14 5.19
N LYS A 93 -5.29 -0.99 5.22
CA LYS A 93 -4.76 -2.30 5.63
C LYS A 93 -4.94 -3.28 4.49
N VAL A 94 -3.84 -3.93 4.08
CA VAL A 94 -3.90 -4.99 3.06
C VAL A 94 -4.57 -6.23 3.65
N SER A 95 -5.54 -6.77 2.94
CA SER A 95 -6.24 -8.01 3.25
C SER A 95 -6.27 -8.88 2.00
N CYS A 96 -5.71 -10.09 2.05
CA CYS A 96 -5.63 -10.97 0.89
C CYS A 96 -6.33 -12.29 1.17
N LYS A 97 -7.13 -12.76 0.21
CA LYS A 97 -7.83 -14.04 0.30
C LYS A 97 -7.57 -14.90 -0.94
N ASN A 98 -7.59 -16.22 -0.75
CA ASN A 98 -7.59 -17.16 -1.85
C ASN A 98 -9.01 -17.25 -2.42
N ILE A 99 -9.18 -16.87 -3.69
CA ILE A 99 -10.48 -16.83 -4.39
C ILE A 99 -10.76 -18.07 -5.23
N LYS A 100 -9.91 -19.10 -5.18
CA LYS A 100 -10.10 -20.33 -5.95
C LYS A 100 -11.43 -21.02 -5.64
N GLN A 101 -11.90 -20.91 -4.41
CA GLN A 101 -13.19 -21.45 -3.97
C GLN A 101 -14.39 -20.59 -4.37
N ASP A 102 -14.15 -19.32 -4.76
CA ASP A 102 -15.19 -18.41 -5.26
C ASP A 102 -15.44 -18.61 -6.76
N CYS A 103 -14.68 -19.50 -7.42
CA CYS A 103 -14.81 -19.76 -8.85
C CYS A 103 -16.14 -20.47 -9.18
N PRO A 104 -16.86 -20.02 -10.22
CA PRO A 104 -18.06 -20.71 -10.68
C PRO A 104 -17.72 -22.09 -11.26
N GLU A 105 -18.62 -23.05 -11.06
CA GLU A 105 -18.46 -24.39 -11.63
C GLU A 105 -18.76 -24.36 -13.15
N PRO A 106 -17.82 -24.79 -14.01
CA PRO A 106 -18.02 -24.79 -15.46
C PRO A 106 -18.96 -25.92 -15.90
N ASN A 107 -19.85 -25.63 -16.85
CA ASN A 107 -20.87 -26.57 -17.34
C ASN A 107 -20.45 -27.32 -18.63
N CYS A 108 -19.21 -27.82 -18.68
CA CYS A 108 -18.69 -28.57 -19.82
C CYS A 108 -17.77 -29.70 -19.35
N ASP A 109 -17.63 -30.75 -20.17
CA ASP A 109 -16.85 -31.94 -19.82
C ASP A 109 -15.35 -31.62 -19.65
N GLU A 110 -14.82 -30.67 -20.43
CA GLU A 110 -13.40 -30.32 -20.44
C GLU A 110 -13.17 -28.81 -20.20
N PRO A 111 -13.17 -28.36 -18.94
CA PRO A 111 -12.90 -26.97 -18.60
C PRO A 111 -11.39 -26.68 -18.56
N VAL A 112 -10.98 -25.58 -19.19
CA VAL A 112 -9.57 -25.20 -19.39
C VAL A 112 -9.19 -23.99 -18.53
N LEU A 113 -8.00 -24.01 -17.92
CA LEU A 113 -7.43 -22.84 -17.23
C LEU A 113 -6.60 -22.02 -18.21
N LEU A 114 -7.00 -20.78 -18.47
CA LEU A 114 -6.27 -19.89 -19.36
C LEU A 114 -5.10 -19.19 -18.63
N PRO A 115 -4.01 -18.84 -19.34
CA PRO A 115 -2.94 -18.03 -18.77
C PRO A 115 -3.49 -16.72 -18.20
N GLY A 116 -3.03 -16.34 -17.02
CA GLY A 116 -3.49 -15.10 -16.38
C GLY A 116 -4.82 -15.19 -15.62
N GLN A 117 -5.48 -16.36 -15.59
CA GLN A 117 -6.76 -16.54 -14.92
C GLN A 117 -6.66 -17.46 -13.71
N CYS A 118 -7.55 -17.25 -12.72
CA CYS A 118 -7.71 -18.18 -11.61
C CYS A 118 -8.72 -19.30 -11.91
N CYS A 119 -9.85 -18.94 -12.53
CA CYS A 119 -10.96 -19.85 -12.75
C CYS A 119 -10.86 -20.53 -14.11
N LYS A 120 -11.32 -21.79 -14.18
CA LYS A 120 -11.43 -22.51 -15.44
C LYS A 120 -12.60 -21.99 -16.25
N THR A 121 -12.47 -21.98 -17.57
CA THR A 121 -13.52 -21.59 -18.50
C THR A 121 -13.75 -22.69 -19.53
N CYS A 122 -14.97 -22.77 -20.07
CA CYS A 122 -15.25 -23.66 -21.17
C CYS A 122 -14.72 -23.05 -22.48
N PRO A 123 -13.94 -23.80 -23.27
CA PRO A 123 -13.49 -23.32 -24.57
C PRO A 123 -14.72 -23.06 -25.44
N LYS A 124 -14.89 -21.81 -25.88
CA LYS A 124 -15.82 -21.52 -26.99
C LYS A 124 -15.17 -22.14 -28.22
N VAL A 125 -15.81 -23.15 -28.80
CA VAL A 125 -15.38 -23.81 -30.04
C VAL A 125 -15.08 -22.73 -31.08
N SER A 126 -13.81 -22.36 -31.18
CA SER A 126 -13.32 -21.32 -32.06
C SER A 126 -12.91 -22.05 -33.33
N PHE A 127 -13.85 -22.25 -34.25
CA PHE A 127 -13.59 -22.72 -35.62
C PHE A 127 -12.87 -21.64 -36.44
N HIS A 128 -11.78 -21.11 -35.91
CA HIS A 128 -10.83 -20.23 -36.59
C HIS A 128 -9.47 -20.73 -36.12
N SER A 129 -8.76 -21.58 -36.84
CA SER A 129 -8.51 -21.55 -38.28
C SER A 129 -7.96 -22.91 -38.74
N PHE A 130 -8.58 -23.53 -39.74
CA PHE A 130 -7.91 -24.04 -40.94
C PHE A 130 -9.00 -24.32 -41.97
N SER A 131 -9.08 -23.44 -42.96
CA SER A 131 -9.81 -23.66 -44.20
C SER A 131 -9.24 -24.89 -44.90
N PHE A 132 -9.92 -26.03 -44.81
CA PHE A 132 -9.87 -27.04 -45.85
C PHE A 132 -11.29 -27.22 -46.37
N THR A 133 -11.70 -26.28 -47.22
CA THR A 133 -12.71 -26.54 -48.23
C THR A 133 -12.16 -27.68 -49.10
N SER A 134 -12.40 -28.92 -48.70
CA SER A 134 -12.30 -30.06 -49.60
C SER A 134 -13.48 -30.00 -50.55
N HIS A 135 -13.42 -29.06 -51.49
CA HIS A 135 -14.15 -29.19 -52.74
C HIS A 135 -13.56 -30.41 -53.43
N LYS A 136 -14.16 -31.59 -53.23
CA LYS A 136 -14.10 -32.66 -54.22
C LYS A 136 -14.78 -32.13 -55.49
N LYS A 137 -14.00 -31.45 -56.35
CA LYS A 137 -14.30 -31.40 -57.77
C LYS A 137 -13.86 -32.75 -58.33
N THR A 138 -14.81 -33.68 -58.40
CA THR A 138 -14.69 -34.83 -59.31
C THR A 138 -14.77 -34.27 -60.73
N VAL A 139 -13.65 -34.30 -61.44
CA VAL A 139 -13.57 -34.11 -62.89
C VAL A 139 -12.81 -35.31 -63.43
N THR A 140 -13.43 -35.92 -64.45
CA THR A 140 -13.03 -37.08 -65.25
C THR A 140 -13.39 -38.45 -64.66
#